data_AF-W7BJA1-F1
#
_entry.id   AF-W7BJA1-F1
#
_cell.length_a   1.000
_cell.length_b   1.000
_cell.length_c   1.000
_cell.angle_alpha   90.00
_cell.angle_beta   90.00
_cell.angle_gamma   90.00
#
_symmetry.space_group_name_H-M   'P 1'
#
loop_
_entity.id
_entity.type
_entity.pdbx_description
1 polymer ?
#
loop_
_entity_poly.entity_id
_entity_poly.type
_entity_poly.pdbx_seq_one_letter_code
_entity_poly.pdbx_strand_id
1 'polypeptide(L)'
;MFCIKKGMKLFCALAIVIGLIVPSYQAKAASNDTVAIPDKNLLAGLKKRLDKPFADSLTKGDLASITGKLDLTNLAGANATVPGPVSNLTGLQYASNINEFVFSYNQTKNLDAIANFPLLKKSYCCSRWINRYLCTRNTSCFRIC
;
A
#
# COMPACT_ATOMS: atom_id res chain seq x y z
N MET A 1 -38.92 11.14 -67.70
CA MET A 1 -38.83 10.72 -66.28
C MET A 1 -37.84 11.65 -65.59
N PHE A 2 -38.37 12.60 -64.83
CA PHE A 2 -37.63 13.58 -64.04
C PHE A 2 -37.20 12.96 -62.71
N CYS A 3 -35.98 13.23 -62.24
CA CYS A 3 -35.71 13.31 -60.80
C CYS A 3 -34.73 14.48 -60.54
N ILE A 4 -35.23 15.48 -59.82
CA ILE A 4 -34.58 16.74 -59.46
C ILE A 4 -34.09 16.66 -58.00
N LYS A 5 -32.79 16.91 -57.84
CA LYS A 5 -32.04 17.70 -56.81
C LYS A 5 -32.25 17.50 -55.30
N LYS A 6 -31.11 17.44 -54.59
CA LYS A 6 -30.61 18.31 -53.46
C LYS A 6 -29.63 17.44 -52.64
N GLY A 7 -28.32 17.70 -52.56
CA GLY A 7 -27.67 18.87 -51.96
C GLY A 7 -27.27 18.55 -50.51
N MET A 8 -25.98 18.36 -50.20
CA MET A 8 -25.40 18.67 -48.88
C MET A 8 -23.86 18.61 -48.93
N LYS A 9 -23.24 19.65 -48.39
CA LYS A 9 -21.80 19.84 -48.22
C LYS A 9 -21.30 19.11 -46.96
N LEU A 10 -19.97 18.98 -46.87
CA LEU A 10 -19.16 19.01 -45.63
C LEU A 10 -18.98 17.70 -44.85
N PHE A 11 -17.82 17.62 -44.17
CA PHE A 11 -17.27 16.57 -43.28
C PHE A 11 -16.61 15.41 -44.05
N CYS A 12 -15.30 15.17 -43.96
CA CYS A 12 -14.56 14.86 -42.73
C CYS A 12 -13.08 15.29 -42.83
N ALA A 13 -12.77 16.53 -42.44
CA ALA A 13 -11.42 16.91 -42.05
C ALA A 13 -11.38 16.98 -40.52
N LEU A 14 -11.40 15.83 -39.83
CA LEU A 14 -11.22 15.78 -38.38
C LEU A 14 -10.83 14.36 -37.90
N ALA A 15 -9.62 13.90 -38.21
CA ALA A 15 -9.10 12.65 -37.65
C ALA A 15 -7.59 12.70 -37.31
N ILE A 16 -6.99 13.88 -37.16
CA ILE A 16 -5.54 14.01 -36.90
C ILE A 16 -5.23 14.95 -35.70
N VAL A 17 -6.18 15.20 -34.79
CA VAL A 17 -5.93 16.08 -33.61
C VAL A 17 -6.25 15.44 -32.25
N ILE A 18 -6.45 14.10 -32.18
CA ILE A 18 -6.71 13.43 -30.88
C ILE A 18 -5.67 12.34 -30.59
N GLY A 19 -4.40 12.63 -30.84
CA GLY A 19 -3.29 11.70 -30.62
C GLY A 19 -2.29 12.09 -29.52
N LEU A 20 -2.41 13.27 -28.89
CA LEU A 20 -1.31 13.83 -28.08
C LEU A 20 -1.67 14.19 -26.63
N ILE A 21 -2.81 13.74 -26.11
CA ILE A 21 -3.10 13.85 -24.68
C ILE A 21 -3.85 12.60 -24.21
N VAL A 22 -3.22 11.43 -24.30
CA VAL A 22 -3.49 10.41 -23.28
C VAL A 22 -2.66 10.81 -22.09
N PRO A 23 -3.22 11.44 -21.02
CA PRO A 23 -2.54 11.37 -19.75
C PRO A 23 -2.31 9.87 -19.52
N SER A 24 -1.08 9.47 -19.22
CA SER A 24 -0.79 8.11 -18.81
C SER A 24 -1.72 7.80 -17.65
N TYR A 25 -2.84 7.12 -17.93
CA TYR A 25 -3.71 6.60 -16.92
C TYR A 25 -2.88 5.54 -16.23
N GLN A 26 -2.18 5.94 -15.17
CA GLN A 26 -1.70 5.02 -14.16
C GLN A 26 -2.96 4.30 -13.72
N ALA A 27 -3.21 3.11 -14.26
CA ALA A 27 -4.35 2.31 -13.89
C ALA A 27 -4.24 2.12 -12.38
N LYS A 28 -5.07 2.86 -11.64
CA LYS A 28 -5.14 2.72 -10.19
C LYS A 28 -5.53 1.26 -9.97
N ALA A 29 -4.60 0.47 -9.45
CA ALA A 29 -4.83 -0.95 -9.30
C ALA A 29 -6.13 -1.18 -8.53
N ALA A 30 -6.90 -2.18 -8.93
CA ALA A 30 -8.27 -2.30 -8.46
C ALA A 30 -8.27 -2.57 -6.95
N SER A 31 -9.18 -1.91 -6.23
CA SER A 31 -9.24 -1.97 -4.76
C SER A 31 -9.49 -3.39 -4.24
N ASN A 32 -10.04 -4.27 -5.07
CA ASN A 32 -10.35 -5.67 -4.77
C ASN A 32 -9.21 -6.64 -5.11
N ASP A 33 -8.08 -6.18 -5.65
CA ASP A 33 -6.95 -7.05 -5.94
C ASP A 33 -6.40 -7.66 -4.64
N THR A 34 -6.34 -8.99 -4.57
CA THR A 34 -5.66 -9.69 -3.48
C THR A 34 -4.17 -9.33 -3.44
N VAL A 35 -3.65 -9.14 -2.23
CA VAL A 35 -2.25 -8.81 -1.97
C VAL A 35 -1.52 -10.04 -1.41
N ALA A 36 -0.37 -10.36 -2.00
CA ALA A 36 0.52 -11.37 -1.45
C ALA A 36 1.17 -10.85 -0.15
N ILE A 37 0.85 -11.50 0.97
CA ILE A 37 1.45 -11.25 2.28
C ILE A 37 2.04 -12.60 2.76
N PRO A 38 3.31 -12.90 2.43
CA PRO A 38 3.89 -14.22 2.68
C PRO A 38 4.19 -14.49 4.16
N ASP A 39 4.33 -13.45 4.99
CA ASP A 39 4.55 -13.60 6.42
C ASP A 39 3.20 -13.81 7.13
N LYS A 40 3.02 -15.02 7.67
CA LYS A 40 1.77 -15.42 8.35
C LYS A 40 1.45 -14.58 9.59
N ASN A 41 2.47 -14.11 10.32
CA ASN A 41 2.28 -13.33 11.53
C ASN A 41 1.88 -11.89 11.18
N LEU A 42 2.48 -11.35 10.12
CA LEU A 42 2.06 -10.08 9.53
C LEU A 42 0.60 -10.15 9.06
N LEU A 43 0.26 -11.17 8.28
CA LEU A 43 -1.10 -11.35 7.77
C LEU A 43 -2.12 -11.46 8.92
N ALA A 44 -1.82 -12.25 9.96
CA ALA A 44 -2.67 -12.38 11.13
C ALA A 44 -2.83 -11.06 11.90
N GLY A 45 -1.75 -10.30 12.09
CA GLY A 45 -1.80 -8.97 12.73
C GLY A 45 -2.63 -7.97 11.93
N LEU A 46 -2.52 -7.97 10.61
CA LEU A 46 -3.31 -7.10 9.73
C LEU A 46 -4.80 -7.50 9.73
N LYS A 47 -5.09 -8.80 9.68
CA LYS A 47 -6.47 -9.32 9.83
C LYS A 47 -7.08 -8.87 11.16
N LYS A 48 -6.34 -8.97 12.27
CA LYS A 48 -6.77 -8.47 13.58
C LYS A 48 -7.00 -6.95 13.56
N ARG A 49 -6.09 -6.17 12.97
CA ARG A 49 -6.19 -4.70 12.88
C ARG A 49 -7.42 -4.23 12.11
N LEU A 50 -7.83 -5.01 11.12
CA LEU A 50 -8.97 -4.75 10.24
C LEU A 50 -10.28 -5.41 10.70
N ASP A 51 -10.27 -6.11 11.84
CA ASP A 51 -11.40 -6.91 12.33
C ASP A 51 -11.90 -7.96 11.31
N LYS A 52 -10.94 -8.62 10.65
CA LYS A 52 -11.16 -9.67 9.64
C LYS A 52 -10.45 -10.98 9.99
N PRO A 53 -10.70 -11.57 11.17
CA PRO A 53 -9.92 -12.71 11.67
C PRO A 53 -10.01 -13.97 10.78
N PHE A 54 -11.13 -14.16 10.07
CA PHE A 54 -11.40 -15.34 9.25
C PHE A 54 -11.18 -15.14 7.76
N ALA A 55 -10.73 -13.95 7.32
CA ALA A 55 -10.40 -13.75 5.92
C ALA A 55 -9.23 -14.67 5.54
N ASP A 56 -9.21 -15.25 4.34
CA ASP A 56 -8.03 -16.02 3.88
C ASP A 56 -6.91 -15.09 3.44
N SER A 57 -7.27 -14.01 2.74
CA SER A 57 -6.36 -13.01 2.19
C SER A 57 -6.87 -11.59 2.43
N LEU A 58 -6.03 -10.60 2.12
CA LEU A 58 -6.38 -9.18 2.17
C LEU A 58 -6.21 -8.56 0.80
N THR A 59 -7.03 -7.57 0.50
CA THR A 59 -7.00 -6.81 -0.75
C THR A 59 -6.20 -5.51 -0.62
N LYS A 60 -5.88 -4.86 -1.75
CA LYS A 60 -5.28 -3.51 -1.74
C LYS A 60 -6.16 -2.51 -1.01
N GLY A 61 -7.48 -2.59 -1.18
CA GLY A 61 -8.46 -1.76 -0.50
C GLY A 61 -8.47 -1.97 1.01
N ASP A 62 -8.38 -3.23 1.45
CA ASP A 62 -8.26 -3.55 2.88
C ASP A 62 -7.05 -2.86 3.49
N LEU A 63 -5.88 -2.98 2.85
CA LEU A 63 -4.65 -2.37 3.36
C LEU A 63 -4.70 -0.85 3.30
N ALA A 64 -5.23 -0.27 2.21
CA ALA A 64 -5.40 1.17 2.08
C ALA A 64 -6.40 1.74 3.09
N SER A 65 -7.35 0.94 3.60
CA SER A 65 -8.29 1.37 4.64
C SER A 65 -7.63 1.55 6.01
N ILE A 66 -6.42 1.00 6.22
CA ILE A 66 -5.66 1.20 7.46
C ILE A 66 -5.18 2.65 7.52
N THR A 67 -5.69 3.37 8.50
CA THR A 67 -5.36 4.77 8.75
C THR A 67 -4.75 4.95 10.14
N GLY A 68 -4.04 6.08 10.32
CA GLY A 68 -3.45 6.44 11.61
C GLY A 68 -2.25 5.58 11.98
N LYS A 69 -2.27 5.04 13.20
CA LYS A 69 -1.21 4.18 13.74
C LYS A 69 -1.40 2.72 13.31
N LEU A 70 -0.35 2.13 12.75
CA LEU A 70 -0.19 0.69 12.57
C LEU A 70 0.87 0.19 13.55
N ASP A 71 0.45 -0.66 14.48
CA ASP A 71 1.32 -1.25 15.50
C ASP A 71 1.50 -2.75 15.24
N LEU A 72 2.73 -3.16 14.97
CA LEU A 72 3.14 -4.55 14.71
C LEU A 72 4.14 -5.02 15.77
N THR A 73 3.97 -4.61 17.03
CA THR A 73 4.83 -5.01 18.14
C THR A 73 4.66 -6.50 18.49
N ASN A 74 5.79 -7.22 18.47
CA ASN A 74 5.88 -8.63 18.86
C ASN A 74 6.47 -8.78 20.27
N LEU A 75 5.65 -8.50 21.29
CA LEU A 75 6.00 -8.73 22.70
C LEU A 75 5.47 -10.07 23.19
N ALA A 76 5.93 -10.52 24.37
CA ALA A 76 5.34 -11.68 25.02
C ALA A 76 3.95 -11.33 25.61
N GLY A 77 3.02 -12.27 25.49
CA GLY A 77 1.70 -12.19 26.13
C GLY A 77 0.70 -11.25 25.46
N ALA A 78 -0.28 -10.77 26.22
CA ALA A 78 -1.44 -10.03 25.71
C ALA A 78 -1.11 -8.68 25.05
N ASN A 79 0.11 -8.17 25.27
CA ASN A 79 0.56 -6.90 24.70
C ASN A 79 1.06 -7.02 23.25
N ALA A 80 1.10 -8.23 22.69
CA ALA A 80 1.47 -8.45 21.30
C ALA A 80 0.34 -8.04 20.35
N THR A 81 0.65 -7.23 19.34
CA THR A 81 -0.32 -6.89 18.28
C THR A 81 -0.27 -7.87 17.12
N VAL A 82 0.87 -8.53 16.94
CA VAL A 82 1.09 -9.68 16.05
C VAL A 82 1.27 -10.95 16.88
N PRO A 83 0.90 -12.14 16.38
CA PRO A 83 0.98 -13.39 17.15
C PRO A 83 2.40 -13.97 17.25
N GLY A 84 3.38 -13.37 16.57
CA GLY A 84 4.75 -13.86 16.54
C GLY A 84 5.66 -12.95 15.72
N PRO A 85 6.94 -13.31 15.57
CA PRO A 85 7.93 -12.47 14.89
C PRO A 85 7.59 -12.28 13.41
N VAL A 86 7.64 -11.03 12.97
CA VAL A 86 7.50 -10.65 11.55
C VAL A 86 8.89 -10.50 10.93
N SER A 87 9.10 -11.21 9.82
CA SER A 87 10.37 -11.30 9.10
C SER A 87 10.29 -10.76 7.68
N ASN A 88 9.09 -10.64 7.11
CA ASN A 88 8.87 -10.11 5.78
C ASN A 88 7.70 -9.11 5.77
N LEU A 89 7.96 -7.90 5.25
CA LEU A 89 6.99 -6.80 5.16
C LEU A 89 6.29 -6.71 3.80
N THR A 90 6.56 -7.62 2.85
CA THR A 90 5.89 -7.65 1.55
C THR A 90 4.37 -7.58 1.71
N GLY A 91 3.75 -6.69 0.93
CA GLY A 91 2.33 -6.41 0.96
C GLY A 91 2.00 -5.10 1.70
N LEU A 92 2.81 -4.69 2.67
CA LEU A 92 2.56 -3.47 3.44
C LEU A 92 2.61 -2.18 2.60
N GLN A 93 3.27 -2.17 1.44
CA GLN A 93 3.35 -1.00 0.55
C GLN A 93 1.97 -0.44 0.14
N TYR A 94 0.92 -1.25 0.24
CA TYR A 94 -0.47 -0.85 -0.07
C TYR A 94 -1.19 -0.19 1.12
N ALA A 95 -0.63 -0.20 2.33
CA ALA A 95 -1.15 0.52 3.50
C ALA A 95 -0.80 2.02 3.45
N SER A 96 -1.19 2.68 2.37
CA SER A 96 -0.71 4.02 2.01
C SER A 96 -1.18 5.14 2.95
N ASN A 97 -2.21 4.89 3.77
CA ASN A 97 -2.85 5.92 4.59
C ASN A 97 -2.39 5.92 6.06
N ILE A 98 -1.39 5.12 6.40
CA ILE A 98 -0.81 5.14 7.74
C ILE A 98 0.11 6.35 7.93
N ASN A 99 0.07 6.93 9.12
CA ASN A 99 0.90 8.10 9.48
C ASN A 99 1.85 7.84 10.64
N GLU A 100 1.63 6.75 11.38
CA GLU A 100 2.50 6.27 12.43
C GLU A 100 2.71 4.76 12.29
N PHE A 101 3.96 4.32 12.31
CA PHE A 101 4.32 2.91 12.21
C PHE A 101 5.16 2.47 13.40
N VAL A 102 4.67 1.49 14.16
CA VAL A 102 5.41 0.86 15.26
C VAL A 102 5.73 -0.56 14.86
N PHE A 103 7.02 -0.89 14.84
CA PHE A 103 7.50 -2.21 14.45
C PHE A 103 8.64 -2.63 15.36
N SER A 104 8.26 -3.17 16.52
CA SER A 104 9.19 -3.51 17.60
C SER A 104 9.25 -5.01 17.85
N TYR A 105 10.43 -5.51 18.25
CA TYR A 105 10.70 -6.90 18.62
C TYR A 105 10.45 -7.93 17.50
N ASN A 106 10.69 -7.52 16.26
CA ASN A 106 10.56 -8.34 15.07
C ASN A 106 11.93 -8.68 14.44
N GLN A 107 11.92 -9.41 13.31
CA GLN A 107 13.10 -10.05 12.74
C GLN A 107 13.48 -9.59 11.33
N THR A 108 12.69 -8.72 10.67
CA THR A 108 13.07 -8.20 9.35
C THR A 108 14.21 -7.17 9.44
N LYS A 109 15.14 -7.27 8.50
CA LYS A 109 16.15 -6.24 8.22
C LYS A 109 15.81 -5.44 6.96
N ASN A 110 14.86 -5.91 6.17
CA ASN A 110 14.41 -5.27 4.94
C ASN A 110 13.16 -4.42 5.24
N LEU A 111 13.30 -3.11 5.06
CA LEU A 111 12.26 -2.11 5.26
C LEU A 111 11.77 -1.49 3.93
N ASP A 112 12.14 -2.06 2.79
CA ASP A 112 11.83 -1.50 1.47
C ASP A 112 10.32 -1.39 1.24
N ALA A 113 9.54 -2.35 1.77
CA ALA A 113 8.08 -2.34 1.68
C ALA A 113 7.41 -1.11 2.33
N ILE A 114 8.10 -0.44 3.26
CA ILE A 114 7.61 0.75 3.97
C ILE A 114 8.42 2.01 3.65
N ALA A 115 9.43 1.90 2.78
CA ALA A 115 10.36 3.00 2.50
C ALA A 115 9.70 4.24 1.90
N ASN A 116 8.55 4.05 1.24
CA ASN A 116 7.83 5.08 0.48
C ASN A 116 6.41 5.33 0.98
N PHE A 117 6.11 5.08 2.26
CA PHE A 117 4.80 5.44 2.79
C PHE A 117 4.56 6.95 2.65
N PRO A 118 3.53 7.37 1.89
CA PRO A 118 3.38 8.76 1.49
C PRO A 118 2.95 9.67 2.64
N LEU A 119 2.29 9.11 3.66
CA LEU A 119 1.76 9.84 4.81
C LEU A 119 2.50 9.56 6.12
N LEU A 120 3.56 8.74 6.10
CA LEU A 120 4.28 8.36 7.31
C LEU A 120 5.03 9.57 7.89
N LYS A 121 4.67 9.96 9.10
CA LYS A 121 5.27 11.07 9.84
C LYS A 121 6.16 10.60 10.99
N LYS A 122 5.80 9.44 11.56
CA LYS A 122 6.45 8.90 12.76
C LYS A 122 6.68 7.41 12.60
N SER A 123 7.85 6.96 13.01
CA SER A 123 8.18 5.55 12.99
C SER A 123 9.01 5.16 14.20
N TYR A 124 8.62 4.07 14.86
CA TYR A 124 9.30 3.52 16.02
C TYR A 124 9.70 2.08 15.74
N CYS A 125 10.99 1.79 15.81
CA CYS A 125 11.49 0.43 15.66
C CYS A 125 12.45 0.14 16.80
N CYS A 126 11.97 -0.63 17.79
CA CYS A 126 12.84 -1.22 18.80
C CYS A 126 13.17 -2.64 18.37
N SER A 127 14.44 -2.93 18.11
CA SER A 127 14.87 -4.25 17.67
C SER A 127 16.16 -4.64 18.39
N ARG A 128 16.22 -5.88 18.88
CA ARG A 128 17.45 -6.46 19.42
C ARG A 128 18.52 -6.72 18.34
N TRP A 129 18.20 -6.49 17.07
CA TRP A 129 19.00 -6.88 15.90
C TRP A 129 19.31 -5.72 14.93
N ILE A 130 18.69 -4.55 15.11
CA ILE A 130 18.94 -3.35 14.30
C ILE A 130 19.89 -2.44 15.06
N ASN A 131 21.17 -2.55 14.75
CA ASN A 131 22.25 -1.81 15.41
C ASN A 131 22.58 -0.47 14.70
N ARG A 132 21.63 0.09 13.95
CA ARG A 132 21.88 1.29 13.12
C ARG A 132 20.56 2.03 12.89
N TYR A 133 20.57 3.36 13.06
CA TYR A 133 19.50 4.24 12.58
C TYR A 133 19.24 3.94 11.10
N LEU A 134 18.13 3.27 10.80
CA LEU A 134 17.66 3.12 9.42
C LEU A 134 16.85 4.39 9.13
N CYS A 135 17.35 5.25 8.25
CA CYS A 135 16.51 6.30 7.69
C CYS A 135 15.79 5.66 6.50
N THR A 136 14.45 5.61 6.51
CA THR A 136 13.75 5.36 5.24
C THR A 136 14.06 6.54 4.31
N ARG A 137 14.07 6.31 2.99
CA ARG A 137 14.40 7.36 2.00
C ARG A 137 13.46 8.58 2.08
N ASN A 138 12.34 8.47 2.80
CA ASN A 138 11.27 9.46 2.86
C ASN A 138 11.10 10.13 4.23
N THR A 139 12.21 10.49 4.91
CA THR A 139 12.27 11.37 6.11
C THR A 139 11.79 10.82 7.45
N SER A 140 11.33 9.57 7.54
CA SER A 140 11.03 8.96 8.84
C SER A 140 12.29 8.28 9.40
N CYS A 141 12.99 8.98 10.31
CA CYS A 141 14.03 8.36 11.14
C CYS A 141 13.36 7.42 12.15
N PHE A 142 13.75 6.15 12.17
CA PHE A 142 13.33 5.26 13.26
C PHE A 142 14.02 5.70 14.56
N ARG A 143 13.22 6.07 15.56
CA ARG A 143 13.74 6.15 16.93
C ARG A 143 13.95 4.71 17.40
N ILE A 144 15.21 4.34 17.60
CA ILE A 144 15.62 3.07 18.17
C ILE A 144 15.68 3.28 19.69
N CYS A 145 14.96 2.44 20.44
CA CYS A 145 15.01 2.40 21.90
C CYS A 145 16.06 1.39 22.36
#